data_AF-A0A146KSU1-F1
#
_entry.id   AF-A0A146KSU1-F1
#
_cell.length_a   1.000
_cell.length_b   1.000
_cell.length_c   1.000
_cell.angle_alpha   90.00
_cell.angle_beta   90.00
_cell.angle_gamma   90.00
#
_symmetry.space_group_name_H-M   'P 1'
#
loop_
_entity.id
_entity.type
_entity.pdbx_description
1 polymer ?
#
loop_
_entity_poly.entity_id
_entity_poly.type
_entity_poly.pdbx_seq_one_letter_code
_entity_poly.pdbx_strand_id
1 'polypeptide(L)'
;MIKSFEDRGHLFATIDPLEFEDVDPIQRSPLRKLRSQLRLDLAYFGFTEEAAKRVVRVGFQDQVGGVLNTSSPPMTIGQLHELLKSQYCRNIGFELGYVADVNQTQFLRSQIEIADPNSSLHRSFSKEEKLRI
;
A
#
# COMPACT_ATOMS: atom_id res chain seq x y z
N MET A 1 -5.23 9.94 3.44
CA MET A 1 -4.04 9.26 2.89
C MET A 1 -4.11 7.75 3.11
N ILE A 2 -3.91 7.22 4.33
CA ILE A 2 -3.93 5.76 4.62
C ILE A 2 -5.14 5.05 4.00
N LYS A 3 -6.37 5.46 4.37
CA LYS A 3 -7.61 4.90 3.81
C LYS A 3 -7.68 4.93 2.27
N SER A 4 -7.12 5.96 1.64
CA SER A 4 -7.11 6.08 0.17
C SER A 4 -6.18 5.04 -0.48
N PHE A 5 -5.07 4.69 0.17
CA PHE A 5 -4.20 3.60 -0.29
C PHE A 5 -4.85 2.23 -0.05
N GLU A 6 -5.53 2.03 1.07
CA GLU A 6 -6.29 0.79 1.31
C GLU A 6 -7.40 0.57 0.27
N ASP A 7 -8.12 1.64 -0.07
CA ASP A 7 -9.29 1.54 -0.96
C ASP A 7 -8.93 1.50 -2.44
N ARG A 8 -7.81 2.11 -2.83
CA ARG A 8 -7.50 2.35 -4.26
C ARG A 8 -6.06 2.04 -4.63
N GLY A 9 -5.23 1.62 -3.68
CA GLY A 9 -3.81 1.34 -3.93
C GLY A 9 -3.61 0.19 -4.93
N HIS A 10 -4.47 -0.83 -4.89
CA HIS A 10 -4.48 -1.92 -5.89
C HIS A 10 -4.65 -1.42 -7.32
N LEU A 11 -5.35 -0.30 -7.53
CA LEU A 11 -5.49 0.30 -8.85
C LEU A 11 -4.19 0.92 -9.35
N PHE A 12 -3.20 1.17 -8.48
CA PHE A 12 -1.86 1.65 -8.85
C PHE A 12 -0.80 0.55 -8.81
N ALA A 13 -1.16 -0.68 -8.43
CA ALA A 13 -0.23 -1.79 -8.38
C ALA A 13 0.18 -2.24 -9.79
N THR A 14 1.47 -2.54 -9.95
CA THR A 14 2.07 -3.10 -11.17
C THR A 14 1.78 -4.59 -11.26
N ILE A 15 0.53 -4.92 -11.60
CA ILE A 15 0.05 -6.30 -11.70
C ILE A 15 0.16 -6.90 -13.10
N ASP A 16 0.29 -6.07 -14.14
CA ASP A 16 0.42 -6.51 -15.52
C ASP A 16 1.90 -6.74 -15.87
N PRO A 17 2.36 -8.00 -16.03
CA PRO A 17 3.74 -8.31 -16.37
C PRO A 17 4.12 -7.91 -17.81
N LEU A 18 3.14 -7.63 -18.66
CA LEU A 18 3.35 -7.26 -20.06
C LEU A 18 3.32 -5.75 -20.30
N GLU A 19 3.00 -4.97 -19.26
CA GLU A 19 2.91 -3.50 -19.30
C GLU A 19 2.00 -2.97 -20.43
N PHE A 20 1.00 -3.77 -20.85
CA PHE A 20 0.05 -3.37 -21.89
C PHE A 20 -0.88 -2.25 -21.42
N GLU A 21 -1.10 -2.12 -20.11
CA GLU A 21 -1.88 -1.01 -19.54
C GLU A 21 -1.29 0.37 -19.88
N ASP A 22 0.03 0.47 -20.04
CA ASP A 22 0.73 1.72 -20.35
C ASP A 22 0.82 2.01 -21.84
N VAL A 23 0.74 0.98 -22.70
CA VAL A 23 0.90 1.13 -24.16
C VAL A 23 -0.43 0.98 -24.92
N ASP A 24 -1.51 0.52 -24.27
CA ASP A 24 -2.80 0.10 -24.87
C ASP A 24 -3.15 0.79 -26.20
N PRO A 25 -2.70 0.21 -27.34
CA PRO A 25 -2.85 0.82 -28.65
C PRO A 25 -4.30 0.75 -29.15
N ILE A 26 -5.14 -0.08 -28.50
CA ILE A 26 -6.51 -0.37 -28.90
C ILE A 26 -7.52 0.32 -27.95
N GLN A 27 -7.05 0.99 -26.89
CA GLN A 27 -7.86 1.66 -25.86
C GLN A 27 -8.96 0.76 -25.27
N ARG A 28 -8.68 -0.54 -25.15
CA ARG A 28 -9.64 -1.53 -24.63
C ARG A 28 -9.53 -1.73 -23.13
N SER A 29 -8.47 -1.23 -22.48
CA SER A 29 -8.29 -1.37 -21.04
C SER A 29 -9.11 -0.33 -20.27
N PRO A 30 -10.22 -0.71 -19.60
CA PRO A 30 -11.06 0.22 -18.84
C PRO A 30 -10.30 0.85 -17.66
N LEU A 31 -9.24 0.18 -17.17
CA LEU A 31 -8.43 0.59 -16.03
C LEU A 31 -7.59 1.86 -16.27
N ARG A 32 -7.21 2.15 -17.53
CA ARG A 32 -6.34 3.29 -17.86
C ARG A 32 -7.02 4.64 -17.62
N LYS A 33 -8.28 4.77 -18.03
CA LYS A 33 -9.09 5.98 -17.79
C LYS A 33 -9.26 6.21 -16.29
N LEU A 34 -9.48 5.14 -15.53
CA LEU A 34 -9.61 5.21 -14.08
C LEU A 34 -8.30 5.66 -13.41
N ARG A 35 -7.16 5.07 -13.76
CA ARG A 35 -5.83 5.49 -13.22
C ARG A 35 -5.54 6.96 -13.47
N SER A 36 -5.81 7.46 -14.67
CA SER A 36 -5.53 8.87 -15.03
C SER A 36 -6.32 9.88 -14.18
N GLN A 37 -7.47 9.48 -13.64
CA GLN A 37 -8.32 10.31 -12.78
C GLN A 37 -8.00 10.14 -11.29
N LEU A 38 -7.33 9.04 -10.93
CA LEU A 38 -6.93 8.77 -9.56
C LEU A 38 -5.64 9.48 -9.24
N ARG A 39 -5.53 9.99 -8.02
CA ARG A 39 -4.32 10.61 -7.51
C ARG A 39 -4.07 10.12 -6.10
N LEU A 40 -2.86 9.61 -5.85
CA LEU A 40 -2.37 9.19 -4.53
C LEU A 40 -1.08 9.94 -4.16
N ASP A 41 -0.78 11.06 -4.82
CA ASP A 41 0.41 11.85 -4.53
C ASP A 41 0.24 12.74 -3.31
N LEU A 42 1.34 13.12 -2.67
CA LEU A 42 1.33 14.02 -1.51
C LEU A 42 0.58 15.33 -1.77
N ALA A 43 0.74 15.91 -2.97
CA ALA A 43 0.05 17.12 -3.37
C ALA A 43 -1.48 16.96 -3.40
N TYR A 44 -1.99 15.78 -3.80
CA TYR A 44 -3.42 15.49 -3.79
C TYR A 44 -3.99 15.46 -2.36
N PHE A 45 -3.18 15.02 -1.39
CA PHE A 45 -3.54 15.08 0.03
C PHE A 45 -3.32 16.46 0.68
N GLY A 46 -2.90 17.46 -0.10
CA GLY A 46 -2.64 18.82 0.39
C GLY A 46 -1.30 19.00 1.10
N PHE A 47 -0.38 18.05 0.97
CA PHE A 47 0.95 18.17 1.54
C PHE A 47 1.92 18.86 0.57
N THR A 48 2.59 19.89 1.07
CA THR A 48 3.76 20.49 0.42
C THR A 48 5.02 19.68 0.71
N GLU A 49 6.11 19.92 -0.03
CA GLU A 49 7.40 19.27 0.22
C GLU A 49 7.95 19.54 1.63
N GLU A 50 7.69 20.72 2.18
CA GLU A 50 8.04 21.05 3.56
C GLU A 50 7.17 20.29 4.57
N ALA A 51 5.86 20.17 4.29
CA ALA A 51 4.95 19.39 5.13
C ALA A 51 5.33 17.91 5.13
N ALA A 52 5.80 17.36 4.00
CA ALA A 52 6.25 15.97 3.88
C ALA A 52 7.37 15.62 4.88
N LYS A 53 8.20 16.58 5.27
CA LYS A 53 9.31 16.41 6.22
C LYS A 53 8.86 16.43 7.69
N ARG A 54 7.61 16.79 7.97
CA ARG A 54 7.09 16.83 9.35
C ARG A 54 6.93 15.42 9.89
N VAL A 55 7.44 15.19 11.11
CA VAL A 55 7.25 13.95 11.85
C VAL A 55 5.85 13.93 12.47
N VAL A 56 5.13 12.83 12.26
CA VAL A 56 3.79 12.61 12.79
C VAL A 56 3.74 11.32 13.58
N ARG A 57 2.92 11.30 14.64
CA ARG A 57 2.57 10.06 15.33
C ARG A 57 1.42 9.41 14.58
N VAL A 58 1.70 8.29 13.92
CA VAL A 58 0.70 7.54 13.14
C VAL A 58 0.02 6.45 13.99
N GLY A 59 0.75 5.84 14.91
CA GLY A 59 0.22 4.86 15.86
C GLY A 59 -0.62 5.50 16.97
N PHE A 60 -1.94 5.37 16.88
CA PHE A 60 -2.88 5.90 17.88
C PHE A 60 -4.06 4.97 18.20
N GLN A 61 -4.24 3.83 17.50
CA GLN A 61 -5.38 2.95 17.71
C GLN A 61 -5.05 1.46 17.45
N ASP A 62 -4.93 0.69 18.53
CA ASP A 62 -4.56 -0.74 18.45
C ASP A 62 -5.61 -1.60 17.74
N GLN A 63 -6.89 -1.24 17.86
CA GLN A 63 -8.01 -1.98 17.27
C GLN A 63 -8.03 -1.96 15.73
N VAL A 64 -7.27 -1.05 15.11
CA VAL A 64 -7.23 -0.90 13.65
C VAL A 64 -6.07 -1.70 13.04
N GLY A 65 -4.97 -1.90 13.76
CA GLY A 65 -3.80 -2.66 13.28
C GLY A 65 -2.96 -1.90 12.25
N GLY A 66 -1.93 -2.57 11.71
CA GLY A 66 -0.99 -1.96 10.76
C GLY A 66 -0.23 -0.77 11.34
N VAL A 67 0.02 0.25 10.52
CA VAL A 67 0.76 1.47 10.90
C VAL A 67 -0.02 2.32 11.93
N LEU A 68 -1.32 2.06 12.10
CA LEU A 68 -2.16 2.73 13.10
C LEU A 68 -2.03 2.12 14.51
N ASN A 69 -1.37 0.96 14.63
CA ASN A 69 -1.07 0.35 15.92
C ASN A 69 -0.21 1.28 16.78
N THR A 70 -0.48 1.37 18.09
CA THR A 70 0.23 2.26 19.03
C THR A 70 1.73 1.94 19.14
N SER A 71 2.15 0.72 18.80
CA SER A 71 3.57 0.33 18.73
C SER A 71 4.32 0.91 17.52
N SER A 72 3.61 1.45 16.53
CA SER A 72 4.23 1.98 15.32
C SER A 72 5.09 3.22 15.62
N PRO A 73 6.36 3.24 15.18
CA PRO A 73 7.23 4.36 15.44
C PRO A 73 6.73 5.64 14.74
N PRO A 74 7.00 6.83 15.32
CA PRO A 74 6.74 8.08 14.63
C PRO A 74 7.58 8.15 13.35
N MET A 75 6.99 8.67 12.28
CA MET A 75 7.63 8.78 10.96
C MET A 75 7.23 10.07 10.28
N THR A 76 7.98 10.50 9.27
CA THR A 76 7.59 11.67 8.48
C THR A 76 6.38 11.36 7.59
N ILE A 77 5.64 12.38 7.19
CA ILE A 77 4.53 12.22 6.23
C ILE A 77 5.04 11.61 4.92
N GLY A 78 6.24 12.00 4.47
CA GLY A 78 6.91 11.41 3.32
C GLY A 78 7.22 9.92 3.52
N GLN A 79 7.79 9.54 4.67
CA GLN A 79 8.06 8.13 4.99
C GLN A 79 6.77 7.29 5.04
N LEU A 80 5.69 7.83 5.62
CA LEU A 80 4.40 7.17 5.64
C LEU A 80 3.85 6.96 4.23
N HIS A 81 3.95 7.99 3.38
CA HIS A 81 3.50 7.91 1.99
C HIS A 81 4.29 6.87 1.19
N GLU A 82 5.61 6.86 1.32
CA GLU A 82 6.48 5.87 0.67
C GLU A 82 6.20 4.44 1.16
N LEU A 83 5.99 4.27 2.47
CA LEU A 83 5.59 2.99 3.05
C LEU A 83 4.29 2.50 2.41
N LEU A 84 3.22 3.30 2.44
CA LEU A 84 1.92 2.92 1.87
C LEU A 84 2.03 2.63 0.36
N LYS A 85 2.79 3.44 -0.38
CA LYS A 85 3.03 3.23 -1.81
C LYS A 85 3.77 1.90 -2.06
N SER A 86 4.79 1.58 -1.26
CA SER A 86 5.56 0.34 -1.41
C SER A 86 4.75 -0.91 -1.11
N GLN A 87 3.78 -0.83 -0.19
CA GLN A 87 2.98 -1.98 0.23
C GLN A 87 1.73 -2.19 -0.64
N TYR A 88 1.03 -1.11 -1.00
CA TYR A 88 -0.25 -1.21 -1.73
C TYR A 88 -0.15 -1.03 -3.24
N CYS A 89 0.94 -0.46 -3.76
CA CYS A 89 1.07 -0.07 -5.17
C CYS A 89 2.24 -0.73 -5.90
N ARG A 90 2.81 -1.82 -5.36
CA ARG A 90 3.91 -2.56 -5.99
C ARG A 90 3.36 -3.71 -6.84
N ASN A 91 3.96 -4.89 -6.78
CA ASN A 91 3.60 -6.02 -7.63
C ASN A 91 2.38 -6.82 -7.12
N ILE A 92 1.80 -6.40 -5.99
CA ILE A 92 0.63 -7.03 -5.37
C ILE A 92 -0.40 -5.93 -5.13
N GLY A 93 -1.60 -6.12 -5.66
CA GLY A 93 -2.76 -5.26 -5.38
C GLY A 93 -3.62 -5.87 -4.29
N PHE A 94 -3.83 -5.14 -3.19
CA PHE A 94 -4.70 -5.57 -2.10
C PHE A 94 -6.05 -4.85 -2.14
N GLU A 95 -7.13 -5.62 -2.05
CA GLU A 95 -8.49 -5.10 -1.90
C GLU A 95 -9.06 -5.54 -0.56
N LEU A 96 -9.13 -4.60 0.39
CA LEU A 96 -9.57 -4.86 1.76
C LEU A 96 -10.91 -4.21 2.09
N GLY A 97 -11.34 -3.22 1.30
CA GLY A 97 -12.46 -2.33 1.61
C GLY A 97 -13.83 -3.02 1.72
N TYR A 98 -13.95 -4.25 1.20
CA TYR A 98 -15.17 -5.05 1.27
C TYR A 98 -15.20 -6.07 2.42
N VAL A 99 -14.10 -6.22 3.18
CA VAL A 99 -14.04 -7.12 4.33
C VAL A 99 -14.76 -6.48 5.51
N ALA A 100 -15.93 -7.02 5.86
CA ALA A 100 -16.78 -6.48 6.93
C ALA A 100 -16.27 -6.83 8.35
N ASP A 101 -15.54 -7.94 8.50
CA ASP A 101 -15.01 -8.37 9.79
C ASP A 101 -13.78 -7.54 10.17
N VAL A 102 -13.91 -6.79 11.26
CA VAL A 102 -12.86 -5.90 11.78
C VAL A 102 -11.60 -6.68 12.13
N ASN A 103 -11.72 -7.89 12.69
CA ASN A 103 -10.56 -8.69 13.08
C ASN A 103 -9.77 -9.18 11.86
N GLN A 104 -10.49 -9.54 10.78
CA GLN A 104 -9.85 -9.94 9.52
C GLN A 104 -9.15 -8.76 8.87
N THR A 105 -9.81 -7.59 8.81
CA THR A 105 -9.21 -6.37 8.26
C THR A 105 -8.01 -5.92 9.07
N GLN A 106 -8.08 -6.01 10.41
CA GLN A 106 -6.96 -5.70 11.31
C GLN A 106 -5.77 -6.65 11.06
N PHE A 107 -6.04 -7.95 10.93
CA PHE A 107 -5.01 -8.95 10.64
C PHE A 107 -4.35 -8.69 9.29
N LEU A 108 -5.15 -8.51 8.23
CA LEU A 108 -4.65 -8.26 6.88
C LEU A 108 -3.83 -6.97 6.82
N ARG A 109 -4.33 -5.87 7.39
CA ARG A 109 -3.59 -4.60 7.47
C ARG A 109 -2.24 -4.77 8.17
N SER A 110 -2.21 -5.53 9.27
CA SER A 110 -0.97 -5.79 10.00
C SER A 110 0.01 -6.64 9.19
N GLN A 111 -0.47 -7.64 8.44
CA GLN A 111 0.39 -8.46 7.57
C GLN A 111 0.92 -7.73 6.35
N ILE A 112 0.20 -6.72 5.84
CA ILE A 112 0.55 -5.97 4.64
C ILE A 112 1.49 -4.80 4.96
N GLU A 113 1.22 -4.07 6.05
CA GLU A 113 1.91 -2.82 6.33
C GLU A 113 3.14 -2.97 7.25
N ILE A 114 3.11 -3.96 8.16
CA ILE A 114 4.17 -4.15 9.15
C ILE A 114 5.15 -5.20 8.61
N ALA A 115 6.37 -4.74 8.28
CA ALA A 115 7.46 -5.61 7.90
C ALA A 115 7.92 -6.48 9.09
N ASP A 116 7.30 -7.66 9.25
CA ASP A 116 7.71 -8.69 10.19
C ASP A 116 8.50 -9.78 9.46
N PRO A 117 9.76 -10.08 9.85
CA PRO A 117 10.54 -11.18 9.29
C PRO A 117 9.86 -12.55 9.37
N ASN A 118 8.90 -12.72 10.29
CA ASN A 118 8.10 -13.93 10.44
C ASN A 118 6.78 -13.89 9.63
N SER A 119 6.40 -12.74 9.08
CA SER A 119 5.23 -12.62 8.20
C SER A 119 5.49 -13.36 6.89
N SER A 120 4.48 -14.09 6.42
CA SER A 120 4.54 -14.76 5.12
C SER A 120 4.65 -13.79 3.94
N LEU A 121 4.26 -12.52 4.11
CA LEU A 121 4.32 -11.50 3.05
C LEU A 121 5.68 -10.79 2.97
N HIS A 122 6.39 -10.68 4.09
CA HIS A 122 7.62 -9.90 4.19
C HIS A 122 8.89 -10.74 4.39
N ARG A 123 8.74 -12.02 4.75
CA ARG A 123 9.88 -12.93 4.91
C ARG A 123 10.68 -13.06 3.62
N SER A 124 12.00 -13.02 3.74
CA SER A 124 12.89 -13.35 2.65
C SER A 124 12.96 -14.87 2.43
N PHE A 125 12.82 -15.29 1.17
CA PHE A 125 13.05 -16.68 0.80
C PHE A 125 14.54 -17.02 0.87
N SER A 126 14.85 -18.17 1.45
CA SER A 126 16.18 -18.78 1.41
C SER A 126 16.56 -19.15 -0.03
N LYS A 127 17.85 -19.37 -0.27
CA LYS A 127 18.34 -19.78 -1.59
C LYS A 127 17.70 -21.09 -2.06
N GLU A 128 17.50 -22.04 -1.14
CA GLU A 128 16.87 -23.33 -1.45
C GLU A 128 15.39 -23.19 -1.80
N GLU A 129 14.64 -22.34 -1.09
CA GLU A 129 13.23 -22.06 -1.41
C GLU A 129 13.09 -21.41 -2.78
N LYS A 130 13.96 -20.45 -3.12
CA LYS A 130 13.96 -19.79 -4.44
C LYS A 130 14.24 -20.75 -5.60
N LEU A 131 14.96 -21.85 -5.37
CA LEU A 131 15.21 -22.87 -6.40
C LEU A 131 14.02 -23.81 -6.61
N ARG A 132 13.05 -23.82 -5.68
CA ARG A 132 11.86 -24.69 -5.72
C ARG A 132 10.60 -23.99 -6.26
N ILE A 133 10.66 -22.67 -6.47
CA ILE A 133 9.61 -21.85 -7.08
C ILE A 133 9.86 -21.76 -8.57
#